data_AF-A0A7H4N1G3-F1
#
_entry.id   AF-A0A7H4N1G3-F1
#
_cell.length_a   1.000
_cell.length_b   1.000
_cell.length_c   1.000
_cell.angle_alpha   90.00
_cell.angle_beta   90.00
_cell.angle_gamma   90.00
#
_symmetry.space_group_name_H-M   'P 1'
#
loop_
_entity.id
_entity.type
_entity.pdbx_description
1 polymer ?
#
loop_
_entity_poly.entity_id
_entity_poly.type
_entity_poly.pdbx_seq_one_letter_code
_entity_poly.pdbx_strand_id
1 'polypeptide(L)'
;MKWYPWLRPPFEQLVASYQAGRGHHALMVQALPGMGSDALIYALCRFLMCRQPEGHKSCGHCHSCQLMQAGTHPDYYALTPEKGKSSLGIDAVREVERKAL
;
A
#
# COMPACT_ATOMS: atom_id res chain seq x y z
N MET A 1 -10.91 -6.69 -2.89
CA MET A 1 -9.54 -6.89 -3.38
C MET A 1 -9.18 -8.36 -3.27
N LYS A 2 -8.66 -8.98 -4.33
CA LYS A 2 -8.37 -10.42 -4.38
C LYS A 2 -6.87 -10.63 -4.61
N TRP A 3 -6.24 -11.49 -3.81
CA TRP A 3 -4.85 -11.89 -4.02
C TRP A 3 -4.77 -12.98 -5.09
N TYR A 4 -3.95 -12.77 -6.12
CA TYR A 4 -3.78 -13.72 -7.21
C TYR A 4 -2.39 -14.39 -7.16
N PRO A 5 -2.25 -15.67 -7.58
CA PRO A 5 -0.99 -16.40 -7.46
C PRO A 5 0.20 -15.73 -8.17
N TRP A 6 -0.02 -15.05 -9.30
CA TRP A 6 1.03 -14.38 -10.07
C TRP A 6 1.57 -13.11 -9.42
N LEU A 7 0.93 -12.61 -8.34
CA LEU A 7 1.44 -11.46 -7.59
C LEU A 7 2.60 -11.82 -6.66
N ARG A 8 2.81 -13.11 -6.37
CA ARG A 8 3.84 -13.55 -5.42
C ARG A 8 5.26 -13.18 -5.87
N PRO A 9 5.74 -13.50 -7.08
CA PRO A 9 7.09 -13.11 -7.50
C PRO A 9 7.35 -11.59 -7.43
N PRO A 10 6.51 -10.69 -7.99
CA PRO A 10 6.77 -9.26 -7.90
C PRO A 10 6.66 -8.74 -6.47
N PHE A 11 5.77 -9.29 -5.63
CA PHE A 11 5.69 -8.92 -4.23
C PHE A 11 6.97 -9.26 -3.46
N GLU A 12 7.48 -10.49 -3.61
CA GLU A 12 8.71 -10.92 -2.94
C GLU A 12 9.91 -10.08 -3.38
N GLN A 13 9.99 -9.73 -4.67
CA GLN A 13 11.04 -8.83 -5.19
C GLN A 13 10.96 -7.43 -4.57
N LEU A 14 9.77 -6.84 -4.53
CA LEU A 14 9.55 -5.51 -3.95
C LEU A 14 9.89 -5.53 -2.46
N VAL A 15 9.33 -6.46 -1.69
CA VAL A 15 9.57 -6.57 -0.23
C VAL A 15 11.05 -6.75 0.07
N ALA A 16 11.75 -7.61 -0.67
CA ALA A 16 13.20 -7.79 -0.49
C ALA A 16 13.99 -6.49 -0.68
N SER A 17 13.60 -5.64 -1.65
CA SER A 17 14.25 -4.33 -1.83
C SER A 17 14.06 -3.40 -0.62
N TYR A 18 12.84 -3.32 -0.07
CA TYR A 18 12.54 -2.51 1.12
C TYR A 18 13.23 -3.05 2.38
N GLN A 19 13.23 -4.37 2.57
CA GLN A 19 13.96 -5.02 3.67
C GLN A 19 15.46 -4.73 3.62
N ALA A 20 16.04 -4.68 2.43
CA ALA A 20 17.44 -4.36 2.24
C ALA A 20 17.76 -2.85 2.34
N GLY A 21 16.78 -2.01 2.69
CA GLY A 21 16.96 -0.55 2.75
C GLY A 21 17.15 0.12 1.39
N ARG A 22 16.85 -0.57 0.28
CA ARG A 22 16.98 -0.09 -1.10
C ARG A 22 15.64 0.09 -1.82
N GLY A 23 14.54 0.04 -1.07
CA GLY A 23 13.21 0.29 -1.62
C GLY A 23 13.08 1.75 -2.07
N HIS A 24 12.58 1.97 -3.28
CA HIS A 24 12.38 3.32 -3.81
C HIS A 24 11.12 3.95 -3.18
N HIS A 25 11.18 5.22 -2.81
CA HIS A 25 10.09 5.94 -2.13
C HIS A 25 8.87 6.23 -3.03
N ALA A 26 9.06 6.22 -4.35
CA ALA A 26 8.01 6.37 -5.34
C ALA A 26 7.99 5.17 -6.30
N LEU A 27 6.94 4.36 -6.26
CA LEU A 27 6.77 3.19 -7.12
C LEU A 27 5.57 3.40 -8.04
N MET A 28 5.78 3.25 -9.36
CA MET A 28 4.71 3.24 -10.35
C MET A 28 4.45 1.79 -10.79
N VAL A 29 3.24 1.28 -10.53
CA VAL A 29 2.83 -0.06 -10.95
C VAL A 29 1.98 0.04 -12.21
N GLN A 30 2.51 -0.45 -13.33
CA GLN A 30 1.77 -0.57 -14.58
C GLN A 30 1.16 -1.98 -14.68
N ALA A 31 -0.15 -2.07 -14.83
CA ALA A 31 -0.85 -3.33 -14.98
C ALA A 31 -2.16 -3.14 -15.77
N LEU A 32 -2.62 -4.20 -16.43
CA LEU A 32 -3.96 -4.20 -17.03
C LEU A 32 -5.04 -4.25 -15.93
N PRO A 33 -6.24 -3.70 -16.17
CA PRO A 33 -7.37 -3.85 -15.27
C PRO A 33 -7.62 -5.32 -14.93
N GLY A 34 -7.81 -5.64 -13.65
CA GLY A 34 -8.05 -7.02 -13.18
C GLY A 34 -6.79 -7.86 -12.92
N MET A 35 -5.58 -7.34 -13.16
CA MET A 35 -4.33 -8.04 -12.85
C MET A 35 -3.97 -8.08 -11.36
N GLY A 36 -4.74 -7.39 -10.49
CA GLY A 36 -4.53 -7.38 -9.04
C GLY A 36 -3.43 -6.43 -8.56
N SER A 37 -3.16 -5.34 -9.29
CA SER A 37 -2.20 -4.30 -8.84
C SER A 37 -2.61 -3.66 -7.52
N ASP A 38 -3.90 -3.52 -7.28
CA ASP A 38 -4.48 -3.05 -6.01
C ASP A 38 -4.09 -3.96 -4.84
N ALA A 39 -4.17 -5.28 -5.02
CA ALA A 39 -3.75 -6.29 -4.06
C ALA A 39 -2.25 -6.28 -3.79
N LEU A 40 -1.44 -6.12 -4.83
CA LEU A 40 0.01 -5.99 -4.72
C LEU A 40 0.40 -4.75 -3.90
N ILE A 41 -0.15 -3.59 -4.25
CA ILE A 41 0.13 -2.33 -3.57
C ILE A 41 -0.31 -2.41 -2.11
N TYR A 42 -1.52 -2.89 -1.84
CA TYR A 42 -2.01 -3.00 -0.47
C TYR A 42 -1.18 -3.96 0.39
N ALA A 43 -0.74 -5.10 -0.17
CA ALA A 43 0.15 -6.03 0.54
C ALA A 43 1.50 -5.38 0.88
N LEU A 44 2.07 -4.59 -0.03
CA LEU A 44 3.30 -3.84 0.23
C LEU A 44 3.09 -2.76 1.30
N CYS A 45 2.01 -1.98 1.23
CA CYS A 45 1.67 -1.00 2.27
C CYS A 45 1.49 -1.67 3.64
N ARG A 46 0.80 -2.82 3.70
CA ARG A 46 0.64 -3.60 4.93
C ARG A 46 1.96 -4.08 5.50
N PHE A 47 2.89 -4.49 4.65
CA PHE A 47 4.24 -4.85 5.04
C PHE A 47 5.00 -3.64 5.62
N LEU A 48 4.98 -2.49 4.93
CA LEU A 48 5.70 -1.27 5.35
C LEU A 48 5.16 -0.66 6.64
N MET A 49 3.84 -0.73 6.88
CA MET A 49 3.23 -0.22 8.11
C MET A 49 3.44 -1.15 9.31
N CYS A 50 3.74 -2.42 9.07
CA CYS A 50 3.86 -3.41 10.13
C CYS A 50 5.07 -3.13 11.04
N ARG A 51 4.81 -2.99 12.35
CA ARG A 51 5.88 -2.77 13.35
C ARG A 51 6.67 -4.02 13.72
N GLN A 52 6.13 -5.20 13.41
CA GLN A 52 6.73 -6.50 13.74
C GLN A 52 6.54 -7.45 12.54
N PRO A 53 7.20 -7.21 11.39
CA PRO A 53 7.03 -8.08 10.22
C PRO A 53 7.62 -9.48 10.46
N GLU A 54 6.99 -10.50 9.86
CA GLU A 54 7.40 -11.91 9.91
C GLU A 54 7.89 -12.35 8.53
N GLY A 55 9.20 -12.27 8.30
CA GLY A 55 9.76 -12.42 6.97
C GLY A 55 9.14 -11.39 6.01
N HIS A 56 8.53 -11.85 4.92
CA HIS A 56 7.86 -10.97 3.94
C HIS A 56 6.41 -10.60 4.31
N LYS A 57 5.91 -11.00 5.49
CA LYS A 57 4.52 -10.82 5.87
C LYS A 57 4.35 -9.75 6.95
N SER A 58 3.27 -9.00 6.88
CA SER A 58 2.78 -8.25 8.05
C SER A 58 2.23 -9.24 9.09
N CYS A 59 2.55 -9.09 10.38
CA CYS A 59 2.14 -10.03 11.43
C CYS A 59 0.62 -10.07 11.69
N GLY A 60 -0.09 -9.00 11.36
CA GLY A 60 -1.55 -8.95 11.52
C GLY A 60 -2.05 -8.68 12.95
N HIS A 61 -1.21 -8.79 13.97
CA HIS A 61 -1.61 -8.62 15.38
C HIS A 61 -1.07 -7.35 16.06
N CYS A 62 -0.04 -6.70 15.51
CA CYS A 62 0.44 -5.43 16.09
C CYS A 62 -0.59 -4.30 15.90
N HIS A 63 -0.56 -3.28 16.78
CA HIS A 63 -1.52 -2.16 16.73
C HIS A 63 -1.64 -1.50 15.34
N SER A 64 -0.50 -1.25 14.68
CA SER A 64 -0.50 -0.71 13.30
C SER A 64 -1.21 -1.65 12.31
N CYS A 65 -0.96 -2.97 12.39
CA CYS A 65 -1.67 -3.94 11.56
C CYS A 65 -3.19 -3.94 11.83
N GLN A 66 -3.60 -3.79 13.09
CA GLN A 66 -5.01 -3.69 13.46
C GLN A 66 -5.65 -2.42 12.88
N LEU A 67 -4.99 -1.26 12.96
CA LEU A 67 -5.45 -0.02 12.36
C LEU A 67 -5.55 -0.12 10.82
N MET A 68 -4.58 -0.77 10.18
CA MET A 68 -4.63 -1.04 8.73
C MET A 68 -5.79 -1.96 8.33
N GLN A 69 -6.13 -2.94 9.15
CA GLN A 69 -7.27 -3.84 8.93
C GLN A 69 -8.61 -3.12 9.16
N ALA A 70 -8.67 -2.23 10.15
CA ALA A 70 -9.83 -1.38 10.42
C ALA A 70 -10.01 -0.26 9.39
N GLY A 71 -9.00 0.04 8.58
CA GLY A 71 -9.02 1.11 7.59
C GLY A 71 -8.85 2.51 8.19
N THR A 72 -8.26 2.61 9.38
CA THR A 72 -8.16 3.86 10.16
C THR A 72 -6.71 4.22 10.54
N HIS A 73 -5.72 3.65 9.87
CA HIS A 73 -4.32 3.95 10.14
C HIS A 73 -4.01 5.42 9.81
N PRO A 74 -3.52 6.23 10.78
CA PRO A 74 -3.36 7.68 10.59
C PRO A 74 -2.31 8.05 9.54
N ASP A 75 -1.31 7.19 9.35
CA ASP A 75 -0.20 7.41 8.40
C ASP A 75 -0.42 6.74 7.04
N TYR A 76 -1.63 6.20 6.79
CA TYR A 76 -1.99 5.60 5.51
C TYR A 76 -3.01 6.46 4.78
N TYR A 77 -2.65 6.92 3.58
CA TYR A 77 -3.50 7.77 2.75
C TYR A 77 -3.80 7.09 1.42
N ALA A 78 -5.08 6.83 1.15
CA ALA A 78 -5.54 6.35 -0.15
C ALA A 78 -6.12 7.52 -0.95
N LEU A 79 -5.46 7.86 -2.06
CA LEU A 79 -5.94 8.87 -3.00
C LEU A 79 -6.75 8.20 -4.11
N THR A 80 -8.08 8.36 -4.08
CA THR A 80 -9.00 7.90 -5.12
C THR A 80 -9.98 9.01 -5.47
N PRO A 81 -10.52 9.07 -6.71
CA PRO A 81 -11.60 10.00 -7.04
C PRO A 81 -12.75 9.92 -6.04
N GLU A 82 -13.34 11.06 -5.70
CA GLU A 82 -14.53 11.09 -4.86
C GLU A 82 -15.69 10.36 -5.54
N LYS A 83 -16.61 9.82 -4.73
CA LYS A 83 -17.79 9.11 -5.25
C LYS A 83 -18.57 10.00 -6.22
N GLY A 84 -18.74 9.51 -7.45
CA GLY A 84 -19.44 10.22 -8.52
C GLY A 84 -18.55 11.12 -9.39
N LYS A 85 -17.25 11.23 -9.10
CA LYS A 85 -16.26 11.91 -9.95
C LYS A 85 -15.37 10.88 -10.67
N SER A 86 -14.94 11.22 -11.88
CA SER A 86 -14.00 10.41 -12.68
C SER A 86 -12.55 10.89 -12.60
N SER A 87 -12.31 12.05 -11.97
CA SER A 87 -10.99 12.67 -11.82
C SER A 87 -10.60 12.86 -10.36
N LEU A 88 -9.30 12.82 -10.09
CA LEU A 88 -8.72 13.16 -8.79
C LEU A 88 -8.43 14.66 -8.76
N GLY A 89 -9.09 15.39 -7.83
CA GLY A 89 -8.91 16.83 -7.67
C GLY A 89 -7.58 17.19 -7.00
N ILE A 90 -7.02 18.35 -7.35
CA ILE A 90 -5.75 18.82 -6.78
C ILE A 90 -5.81 19.04 -5.27
N ASP A 91 -6.96 19.45 -4.73
CA ASP A 91 -7.09 19.73 -3.29
C ASP A 91 -6.97 18.47 -2.44
N ALA A 92 -7.43 17.31 -2.94
CA ALA A 92 -7.24 16.03 -2.27
C ALA A 92 -5.75 15.65 -2.14
N VAL A 93 -4.97 15.94 -3.19
CA VAL A 93 -3.51 15.72 -3.18
C VAL A 93 -2.83 16.64 -2.17
N ARG A 94 -3.17 17.93 -2.18
CA ARG A 94 -2.64 18.94 -1.23
C ARG A 94 -3.00 18.63 0.21
N GLU A 95 -4.15 18.02 0.47
CA GLU A 95 -4.53 17.61 1.82
C GLU A 95 -3.59 16.53 2.36
N VAL A 96 -3.25 15.53 1.55
CA VAL A 96 -2.31 14.47 1.95
C VAL A 96 -0.90 15.04 2.15
N GLU A 97 -0.45 15.92 1.26
CA GLU A 97 0.84 16.61 1.40
C GLU A 97 0.97 17.32 2.76
N ARG A 98 -0.06 18.06 3.19
CA ARG A 98 -0.07 18.74 4.50
C ARG A 98 -0.10 17.80 5.70
N LYS A 99 -0.70 16.62 5.58
CA LYS A 99 -0.76 15.63 6.67
C LYS A 99 0.53 14.82 6.79
N ALA A 100 1.31 14.74 5.71
CA ALA A 100 2.59 14.02 5.67
C ALA A 100 3.80 14.87 6.14
N LEU A 101 3.60 16.18 6.34
CA LEU A 101 4.56 17.12 6.95
C LEU A 101 4.41 17.13 8.48
#